data_AF-A0A2T2QZB1-F1
#
_entry.id   AF-A0A2T2QZB1-F1
#
_cell.length_a   1.000
_cell.length_b   1.000
_cell.length_c   1.000
_cell.angle_alpha   90.00
_cell.angle_beta   90.00
_cell.angle_gamma   90.00
#
_symmetry.space_group_name_H-M   'P 1'
#
loop_
_entity.id
_entity.type
_entity.pdbx_description
1 polymer ?
#
loop_
_entity_poly.entity_id
_entity_poly.type
_entity_poly.pdbx_seq_one_letter_code
_entity_poly.pdbx_strand_id
1 'polypeptide(L)'
;MLRDPVERAISFYYECLWPRGDKRVADHPEHATAWKHDLTDFYQIPRFRNVQARMIAGIWASYLGQYVAFDRIGLGELVLSVAKNHLEERYRAFGITERFEKSRQWIADTLGTGVTPVEERHKTNPDRPTASDLSQPQRNKLRRANRLDVEIYSFAEHLFDEKTSDA
;
A
#
# COMPACT_ATOMS: atom_id res chain seq x y z
N MET A 1 -3.05 -4.30 6.42
CA MET A 1 -2.32 -3.12 6.93
C MET A 1 -2.08 -2.16 5.78
N LEU A 2 -2.14 -0.86 6.04
CA LEU A 2 -1.74 0.20 5.11
C LEU A 2 -0.28 0.56 5.34
N ARG A 3 0.36 1.13 4.32
CA ARG A 3 1.76 1.57 4.32
C ARG A 3 1.90 2.88 3.57
N ASP A 4 2.92 3.69 3.87
CA ASP A 4 3.20 4.91 3.09
C ASP A 4 3.18 4.56 1.59
N PRO A 5 2.47 5.32 0.75
CA PRO A 5 2.26 4.94 -0.64
C PRO A 5 3.53 4.87 -1.47
N VAL A 6 4.55 5.66 -1.15
CA VAL A 6 5.84 5.64 -1.86
C VAL A 6 6.62 4.41 -1.43
N GLU A 7 6.71 4.15 -0.13
CA GLU A 7 7.34 2.96 0.43
C GLU A 7 6.68 1.66 -0.07
N ARG A 8 5.35 1.63 -0.12
CA ARG A 8 4.58 0.53 -0.73
C ARG A 8 4.90 0.40 -2.21
N ALA A 9 4.96 1.52 -2.93
CA ALA A 9 5.19 1.51 -4.37
C ALA A 9 6.55 0.91 -4.74
N ILE A 10 7.59 1.33 -4.03
CA ILE A 10 8.96 0.81 -4.16
C ILE A 10 8.97 -0.69 -3.81
N SER A 11 8.41 -1.04 -2.67
CA SER A 11 8.33 -2.43 -2.20
C SER A 11 7.76 -3.37 -3.24
N PHE A 12 6.63 -3.02 -3.84
CA PHE A 12 5.97 -3.87 -4.83
C PHE A 12 6.75 -3.96 -6.15
N TYR A 13 7.29 -2.84 -6.63
CA TYR A 13 8.09 -2.83 -7.86
C TYR A 13 9.34 -3.72 -7.72
N TYR A 14 10.08 -3.59 -6.62
CA TYR A 14 11.27 -4.42 -6.39
C TYR A 14 10.91 -5.88 -6.07
N GLU A 15 9.73 -6.16 -5.50
CA GLU A 15 9.23 -7.53 -5.39
C GLU A 15 9.01 -8.17 -6.77
N CYS A 16 8.50 -7.42 -7.75
CA CYS A 16 8.33 -7.90 -9.12
C CYS A 16 9.66 -8.24 -9.81
N LEU A 17 10.76 -7.65 -9.36
CA LEU A 17 12.10 -7.82 -9.93
C LEU A 17 12.97 -8.81 -9.15
N TRP A 18 12.57 -9.21 -7.95
CA TRP A 18 13.41 -9.98 -7.04
C TRP A 18 13.36 -11.49 -7.34
N PRO A 19 14.49 -12.13 -7.71
CA PRO A 19 14.58 -13.57 -7.80
C PRO A 19 14.43 -14.23 -6.42
N ARG A 20 13.64 -15.31 -6.34
CA ARG A 20 13.46 -16.08 -5.09
C ARG A 20 14.27 -17.39 -5.14
N GLY A 21 14.97 -17.70 -4.06
CA GLY A 21 15.81 -18.90 -3.95
C GLY A 21 16.94 -18.90 -4.99
N ASP A 22 17.21 -20.07 -5.59
CA ASP A 22 18.28 -20.24 -6.59
C ASP A 22 17.89 -19.79 -8.01
N LYS A 23 16.73 -19.13 -8.17
CA LYS A 23 16.27 -18.69 -9.50
C LYS A 23 17.09 -17.51 -10.00
N ARG A 24 17.42 -17.50 -11.29
CA ARG A 24 18.11 -16.37 -11.95
C ARG A 24 17.18 -15.21 -12.30
N VAL A 25 15.88 -15.46 -12.33
CA VAL A 25 14.84 -14.50 -12.76
C VAL A 25 13.71 -14.52 -11.74
N ALA A 26 13.06 -13.38 -11.53
CA ALA A 26 11.93 -13.26 -10.63
C ALA A 26 10.73 -14.05 -11.14
N ASP A 27 10.09 -14.78 -10.23
CA ASP A 27 8.87 -15.55 -10.48
C ASP A 27 7.66 -14.76 -10.00
N HIS A 28 7.48 -13.57 -10.58
CA HIS A 28 6.35 -12.70 -10.29
C HIS A 28 5.53 -12.48 -11.56
N PRO A 29 4.19 -12.55 -11.53
CA PRO A 29 3.35 -12.38 -12.72
C PRO A 29 3.61 -11.07 -13.47
N GLU A 30 3.95 -10.01 -12.72
CA GLU A 30 4.25 -8.69 -13.25
C GLU A 30 5.73 -8.46 -13.57
N HIS A 31 6.58 -9.49 -13.46
CA HIS A 31 8.02 -9.37 -13.70
C HIS A 31 8.32 -8.79 -15.08
N ALA A 32 7.69 -9.35 -16.13
CA ALA A 32 7.91 -8.89 -17.50
C ALA A 32 7.47 -7.43 -17.72
N THR A 33 6.48 -6.94 -16.97
CA THR A 33 6.05 -5.54 -17.02
C THR A 33 7.01 -4.66 -16.22
N ALA A 34 7.36 -5.04 -14.99
CA ALA A 34 8.31 -4.29 -14.17
C ALA A 34 9.69 -4.20 -14.84
N TRP A 35 10.14 -5.25 -15.52
CA TRP A 35 11.42 -5.26 -16.24
C TRP A 35 11.47 -4.29 -17.42
N LYS A 36 10.31 -4.00 -18.05
CA LYS A 36 10.21 -3.12 -19.23
C LYS A 36 10.10 -1.63 -18.88
N HIS A 37 9.82 -1.30 -17.63
CA HIS A 37 9.53 0.07 -17.21
C HIS A 37 10.45 0.47 -16.07
N ASP A 38 10.83 1.75 -16.02
CA ASP A 38 11.40 2.28 -14.79
C ASP A 38 10.32 2.35 -13.69
N LEU A 39 10.76 2.54 -12.44
CA LEU A 39 9.86 2.62 -11.29
C LEU A 39 8.74 3.65 -11.47
N THR A 40 9.02 4.81 -12.06
CA THR A 40 8.02 5.88 -12.19
C THR A 40 7.06 5.67 -13.36
N ASP A 41 7.53 5.05 -14.43
CA ASP A 41 6.78 4.68 -15.62
C ASP A 41 5.87 3.50 -15.36
N PHE A 42 6.32 2.55 -14.52
CA PHE A 42 5.52 1.42 -14.06
C PHE A 42 4.19 1.90 -13.43
N TYR A 43 4.23 2.95 -12.60
CA TYR A 43 3.03 3.53 -11.98
C TYR A 43 2.22 4.47 -12.90
N GLN A 44 2.57 4.59 -14.19
CA GLN A 44 1.66 5.19 -15.18
C GLN A 44 0.57 4.21 -15.64
N ILE A 45 0.78 2.91 -15.45
CA ILE A 45 -0.19 1.86 -15.79
C ILE A 45 -1.34 1.89 -14.75
N PRO A 46 -2.61 2.03 -15.17
CA PRO A 46 -3.75 2.14 -14.26
C PRO A 46 -3.78 1.08 -13.15
N ARG A 47 -3.53 -0.19 -13.50
CA ARG A 47 -3.57 -1.33 -12.58
C ARG A 47 -2.66 -1.20 -11.35
N PHE A 48 -1.56 -0.44 -11.43
CA PHE A 48 -0.61 -0.30 -10.31
C PHE A 48 -0.85 0.95 -9.47
N ARG A 49 -1.70 1.87 -9.93
CA ARG A 49 -2.00 3.13 -9.22
C ARG A 49 -2.99 2.90 -8.09
N ASN A 50 -2.87 3.68 -7.02
CA ASN A 50 -3.90 3.83 -6.00
C ASN A 50 -4.45 2.48 -5.47
N VAL A 51 -3.56 1.51 -5.26
CA VAL A 51 -3.95 0.12 -4.96
C VAL A 51 -4.63 0.04 -3.60
N GLN A 52 -4.12 0.76 -2.59
CA GLN A 52 -4.70 0.72 -1.24
C GLN A 52 -6.11 1.32 -1.24
N ALA A 53 -6.27 2.52 -1.81
CA ALA A 53 -7.56 3.19 -1.90
C ALA A 53 -8.60 2.33 -2.63
N ARG A 54 -8.20 1.70 -3.76
CA ARG A 54 -9.09 0.82 -4.52
C ARG A 54 -9.47 -0.46 -3.79
N MET A 55 -8.51 -1.10 -3.13
CA MET A 55 -8.78 -2.33 -2.37
C MET A 55 -9.71 -2.06 -1.19
N ILE A 56 -9.50 -0.95 -0.48
CA ILE A 56 -10.34 -0.54 0.64
C ILE A 56 -11.74 -0.14 0.17
N ALA A 57 -11.86 0.60 -0.94
CA ALA A 57 -13.16 0.95 -1.52
C ALA A 57 -13.99 -0.27 -1.97
N GLY A 58 -13.33 -1.42 -2.20
CA GLY A 58 -13.97 -2.70 -2.42
C GLY A 58 -13.86 -3.22 -3.86
N ILE A 59 -14.61 -4.29 -4.15
CA ILE A 59 -14.46 -5.11 -5.37
C ILE A 59 -14.64 -4.27 -6.65
N TRP A 60 -15.62 -3.38 -6.69
CA TRP A 60 -15.92 -2.54 -7.86
C TRP A 60 -14.73 -1.65 -8.23
N ALA A 61 -14.14 -0.95 -7.24
CA ALA A 61 -13.01 -0.06 -7.45
C ALA A 61 -11.74 -0.86 -7.77
N SER A 62 -11.53 -2.00 -7.10
CA SER A 62 -10.38 -2.86 -7.37
C SER A 62 -10.40 -3.40 -8.80
N TYR A 63 -11.54 -3.93 -9.25
CA TYR A 63 -11.71 -4.51 -10.58
C TYR A 63 -11.60 -3.46 -11.69
N LEU A 64 -12.40 -2.38 -11.64
CA LEU A 64 -12.37 -1.34 -12.68
C LEU A 64 -11.03 -0.60 -12.71
N GLY A 65 -10.40 -0.41 -11.55
CA GLY A 65 -9.11 0.26 -11.47
C GLY A 65 -7.95 -0.50 -12.11
N GLN A 66 -8.14 -1.76 -12.52
CA GLN A 66 -7.16 -2.46 -13.34
C GLN A 66 -7.02 -1.82 -14.74
N TYR A 67 -8.13 -1.25 -15.23
CA TYR A 67 -8.24 -0.70 -16.58
C TYR A 67 -8.31 0.83 -16.57
N VAL A 68 -8.82 1.43 -15.49
CA VAL A 68 -9.15 2.86 -15.43
C VAL A 68 -8.43 3.56 -14.28
N ALA A 69 -7.80 4.69 -14.59
CA ALA A 69 -7.22 5.57 -13.58
C ALA A 69 -8.30 6.52 -13.04
N PHE A 70 -8.98 6.13 -11.94
CA PHE A 70 -10.05 6.94 -11.32
C PHE A 70 -9.64 8.38 -11.02
N ASP A 71 -8.36 8.57 -10.68
CA ASP A 71 -7.79 9.87 -10.42
C ASP A 71 -7.77 10.80 -11.64
N ARG A 72 -7.80 10.25 -12.86
CA ARG A 72 -7.77 10.98 -14.13
C ARG A 72 -9.15 11.19 -14.73
N ILE A 73 -10.11 10.32 -14.44
CA ILE A 73 -11.47 10.38 -15.00
C ILE A 73 -12.49 11.06 -14.06
N GLY A 74 -12.01 11.72 -12.99
CA GLY A 74 -12.88 12.49 -12.08
C GLY A 74 -13.66 11.66 -11.06
N LEU A 75 -13.40 10.35 -10.93
CA LEU A 75 -14.05 9.48 -9.94
C LEU A 75 -13.23 9.25 -8.67
N GLY A 76 -12.10 9.95 -8.51
CA GLY A 76 -11.22 9.82 -7.35
C GLY A 76 -11.92 10.08 -6.01
N GLU A 77 -12.76 11.11 -5.93
CA GLU A 77 -13.51 11.47 -4.71
C GLU A 77 -14.51 10.40 -4.29
N LEU A 78 -15.16 9.74 -5.26
CA LEU A 78 -16.05 8.62 -4.98
C LEU A 78 -15.28 7.44 -4.37
N VAL A 79 -14.12 7.10 -4.95
CA VAL A 79 -13.27 6.03 -4.40
C VAL A 79 -12.79 6.37 -3.00
N LEU A 80 -12.37 7.62 -2.77
CA LEU A 80 -11.90 8.09 -1.45
C LEU A 80 -13.00 8.08 -0.40
N SER A 81 -14.17 8.62 -0.70
CA SER A 81 -15.31 8.66 0.24
C SER A 81 -15.72 7.25 0.66
N VAL A 82 -15.84 6.31 -0.29
CA VAL A 82 -16.15 4.91 0.01
C VAL A 82 -15.04 4.25 0.84
N ALA A 83 -13.77 4.47 0.48
CA ALA A 83 -12.65 3.90 1.23
C ALA A 83 -12.56 4.42 2.67
N LYS A 84 -12.76 5.73 2.89
CA LYS A 84 -12.78 6.36 4.22
C LYS A 84 -13.91 5.79 5.06
N ASN A 85 -15.13 5.75 4.51
CA ASN A 85 -16.29 5.16 5.18
C ASN A 85 -16.08 3.68 5.54
N HIS A 86 -15.42 2.89 4.68
CA HIS A 86 -15.10 1.51 5.02
C HIS A 86 -14.11 1.42 6.19
N LEU A 87 -13.03 2.21 6.18
CA LEU A 87 -12.08 2.21 7.29
C LEU A 87 -12.72 2.60 8.62
N GLU A 88 -13.64 3.57 8.60
CA GLU A 88 -14.29 4.11 9.78
C GLU A 88 -15.39 3.18 10.32
N GLU A 89 -16.25 2.67 9.44
CA GLU A 89 -17.52 2.03 9.83
C GLU A 89 -17.56 0.52 9.59
N ARG A 90 -16.67 -0.03 8.76
CA ARG A 90 -16.73 -1.44 8.32
C ARG A 90 -15.54 -2.27 8.78
N TYR A 91 -14.36 -1.70 8.84
CA TYR A 91 -13.18 -2.38 9.37
C TYR A 91 -13.20 -2.34 10.89
N ARG A 92 -13.28 -3.52 11.52
CA ARG A 92 -13.24 -3.64 12.98
C ARG A 92 -11.90 -3.18 13.56
N ALA A 93 -10.82 -3.47 12.85
CA ALA A 93 -9.47 -2.95 13.05
C ALA A 93 -8.70 -2.95 11.73
N PHE A 94 -7.63 -2.15 11.66
CA PHE A 94 -6.64 -2.17 10.58
C PHE A 94 -5.25 -1.92 11.18
N GLY A 95 -4.23 -1.66 10.36
CA GLY A 95 -2.89 -1.38 10.89
C GLY A 95 -2.07 -0.55 9.94
N ILE A 96 -1.05 0.12 10.47
CA ILE A 96 -0.05 0.92 9.76
C ILE A 96 1.28 0.18 9.82
N THR A 97 1.87 -0.14 8.67
CA THR A 97 3.10 -0.96 8.57
C THR A 97 4.26 -0.33 9.33
N GLU A 98 4.38 0.99 9.29
CA GLU A 98 5.39 1.79 9.98
C GLU A 98 5.22 1.71 11.51
N ARG A 99 3.99 1.45 11.99
CA ARG A 99 3.62 1.30 13.40
C ARG A 99 3.20 -0.13 13.70
N PHE A 100 3.95 -1.11 13.18
CA PHE A 100 3.55 -2.52 13.20
C PHE A 100 3.27 -3.05 14.61
N GLU A 101 4.10 -2.74 15.59
CA GLU A 101 3.91 -3.28 16.95
C GLU A 101 2.63 -2.76 17.59
N LYS A 102 2.40 -1.44 17.50
CA LYS A 102 1.15 -0.80 17.93
C LYS A 102 -0.06 -1.35 17.17
N SER A 103 0.08 -1.58 15.86
CA SER A 103 -0.98 -2.17 15.03
C SER A 103 -1.31 -3.60 15.45
N ARG A 104 -0.29 -4.41 15.75
CA ARG A 104 -0.45 -5.80 16.18
C ARG A 104 -1.19 -5.88 17.51
N GLN A 105 -0.78 -5.06 18.47
CA GLN A 105 -1.43 -4.94 19.78
C GLN A 105 -2.90 -4.57 19.62
N TRP A 106 -3.19 -3.47 18.89
CA TRP A 106 -4.55 -3.01 18.69
C TRP A 106 -5.45 -4.04 17.99
N ILE A 107 -4.95 -4.71 16.94
CA ILE A 107 -5.70 -5.76 16.24
C ILE A 107 -5.98 -6.93 17.19
N ALA A 108 -4.99 -7.36 17.99
CA ALA A 108 -5.15 -8.46 18.93
C ALA A 108 -6.16 -8.15 20.03
N ASP A 109 -6.11 -6.95 20.60
CA ASP A 109 -7.06 -6.49 21.63
C ASP A 109 -8.47 -6.39 21.05
N THR A 110 -8.57 -5.85 19.84
CA THR A 110 -9.84 -5.72 19.11
C THR A 110 -10.49 -7.07 18.80
N LEU A 111 -9.69 -8.10 18.49
CA LEU A 111 -10.18 -9.43 18.14
C LEU A 111 -10.21 -10.40 19.34
N GLY A 112 -9.72 -9.99 20.51
CA GLY A 112 -9.68 -10.81 21.72
C GLY A 112 -8.73 -12.02 21.62
N THR A 113 -7.73 -11.97 20.74
CA THR A 113 -6.82 -13.11 20.49
C THR A 113 -5.58 -13.12 21.38
N GLY A 114 -5.28 -11.99 22.04
CA GLY A 114 -4.00 -11.76 22.70
C GLY A 114 -2.85 -11.59 21.70
N VAL A 115 -1.69 -11.13 22.18
CA VAL A 115 -0.51 -10.90 21.34
C VAL A 115 0.50 -12.02 21.53
N THR A 116 0.75 -12.79 20.47
CA THR A 116 1.83 -13.77 20.44
C THR A 116 3.17 -13.07 20.12
N PRO A 117 4.29 -13.49 20.74
CA PRO A 117 5.62 -13.05 20.34
C PRO A 117 5.88 -13.37 18.87
N VAL A 118 6.58 -12.46 18.18
CA VAL A 118 6.93 -12.63 16.76
C VAL A 118 8.36 -13.18 16.67
N GLU A 119 8.55 -14.28 15.94
CA GLU A 119 9.87 -14.70 15.46
C GLU A 119 10.40 -13.65 14.47
N GLU A 120 11.71 -13.41 14.49
CA GLU A 120 12.39 -12.27 13.85
C GLU A 120 11.81 -11.77 12.52
N ARG A 121 11.76 -10.43 12.36
CA ARG A 121 11.34 -9.83 11.09
C ARG A 121 12.43 -9.99 10.03
N HIS A 122 12.19 -10.86 9.06
CA HIS A 122 13.03 -10.95 7.87
C HIS A 122 12.54 -10.01 6.76
N LYS A 123 13.41 -9.12 6.29
CA LYS A 123 13.17 -8.38 5.04
C LYS A 123 13.36 -9.36 3.87
N THR A 124 12.30 -9.59 3.11
CA THR A 124 12.33 -10.52 1.95
C THR A 124 13.24 -10.03 0.81
N ASN A 125 13.51 -8.73 0.75
CA ASN A 125 14.43 -8.10 -0.19
C ASN A 125 15.23 -7.01 0.58
N PRO A 126 16.43 -7.33 1.09
CA PRO A 126 17.23 -6.40 1.89
C PRO A 126 17.85 -5.27 1.06
N ASP A 127 18.12 -5.51 -0.22
CA ASP A 127 18.83 -4.56 -1.11
C ASP A 127 17.91 -3.57 -1.83
N ARG A 128 16.59 -3.66 -1.58
CA ARG A 128 15.65 -2.71 -2.18
C ARG A 128 15.94 -1.29 -1.68
N PRO A 129 15.88 -0.28 -2.55
CA PRO A 129 15.88 1.11 -2.15
C PRO A 129 14.70 1.43 -1.22
N THR A 130 14.87 2.50 -0.46
CA THR A 130 13.86 3.16 0.38
C THR A 130 13.48 4.50 -0.23
N ALA A 131 12.41 5.14 0.25
CA ALA A 131 11.99 6.43 -0.27
C ALA A 131 13.07 7.52 -0.14
N SER A 132 13.98 7.43 0.84
CA SER A 132 15.09 8.36 1.01
C SER A 132 16.16 8.22 -0.08
N ASP A 133 16.29 7.04 -0.69
CA ASP A 133 17.26 6.78 -1.76
C ASP A 133 16.80 7.33 -3.12
N LEU A 134 15.51 7.68 -3.25
CA LEU A 134 14.96 8.27 -4.46
C LEU A 134 15.24 9.78 -4.51
N SER A 135 15.34 10.33 -5.72
CA SER A 135 15.34 11.78 -5.90
C SER A 135 13.98 12.39 -5.56
N GLN A 136 13.95 13.66 -5.16
CA GLN A 136 12.69 14.38 -4.89
C GLN A 136 11.72 14.36 -6.10
N PRO A 137 12.17 14.54 -7.35
CA PRO A 137 11.30 14.38 -8.52
C PRO A 137 10.67 12.99 -8.64
N GLN A 138 11.41 11.91 -8.38
CA GLN A 138 10.87 10.55 -8.41
C GLN A 138 9.82 10.34 -7.32
N ARG A 139 10.09 10.79 -6.08
CA ARG A 139 9.11 10.75 -4.99
C ARG A 139 7.83 11.49 -5.36
N ASN A 140 7.95 12.69 -5.94
CA ASN A 140 6.80 13.49 -6.36
C ASN A 140 5.99 12.82 -7.48
N LYS A 141 6.66 12.16 -8.44
CA LYS A 141 5.99 11.37 -9.49
C LYS A 141 5.20 10.21 -8.88
N LEU A 142 5.78 9.47 -7.93
CA LEU A 142 5.12 8.35 -7.25
C LEU A 142 3.93 8.81 -6.41
N ARG A 143 4.08 9.89 -5.62
CA ARG A 143 2.96 10.48 -4.85
C ARG A 143 1.83 10.93 -5.77
N ARG A 144 2.13 11.55 -6.91
CA ARG A 144 1.12 11.96 -7.89
C ARG A 144 0.42 10.77 -8.55
N ALA A 145 1.17 9.73 -8.89
CA ALA A 145 0.60 8.51 -9.47
C ALA A 145 -0.31 7.77 -8.48
N ASN A 146 -0.01 7.88 -7.19
CA ASN A 146 -0.73 7.24 -6.09
C ASN A 146 -1.46 8.27 -5.21
N ARG A 147 -2.02 9.34 -5.80
CA ARG A 147 -2.60 10.46 -5.02
C ARG A 147 -3.73 10.03 -4.08
N LEU A 148 -4.55 9.06 -4.48
CA LEU A 148 -5.65 8.57 -3.65
C LEU A 148 -5.09 7.71 -2.50
N ASP A 149 -4.01 6.95 -2.76
CA ASP A 149 -3.31 6.23 -1.68
C ASP A 149 -2.68 7.21 -0.68
N VAL A 150 -2.16 8.36 -1.13
CA VAL A 150 -1.62 9.40 -0.23
C VAL A 150 -2.70 9.95 0.68
N GLU A 151 -3.86 10.26 0.12
CA GLU A 151 -4.95 10.80 0.91
C GLU A 151 -5.57 9.76 1.86
N ILE A 152 -5.80 8.53 1.40
CA ILE A 152 -6.35 7.48 2.28
C ILE A 152 -5.35 7.08 3.37
N TYR A 153 -4.04 7.11 3.09
CA TYR A 153 -3.02 6.83 4.09
C TYR A 153 -3.00 7.90 5.19
N SER A 154 -3.03 9.18 4.81
CA SER A 154 -3.12 10.29 5.79
C SER A 154 -4.39 10.19 6.63
N PHE A 155 -5.55 9.90 6.03
CA PHE A 155 -6.79 9.65 6.76
C PHE A 155 -6.65 8.47 7.72
N ALA A 156 -6.09 7.35 7.25
CA ALA A 156 -5.90 6.15 8.05
C ALA A 156 -4.95 6.38 9.23
N GLU A 157 -3.90 7.20 9.08
CA GLU A 157 -3.02 7.55 10.20
C GLU A 157 -3.76 8.31 11.31
N HIS A 158 -4.58 9.31 10.94
CA HIS A 158 -5.38 10.04 11.91
C HIS A 158 -6.40 9.14 12.62
N LEU A 159 -7.18 8.37 11.84
CA LEU A 159 -8.16 7.43 12.39
C LEU A 159 -7.49 6.36 13.27
N PHE A 160 -6.30 5.88 12.88
CA PHE A 160 -5.55 4.92 13.68
C PHE A 160 -5.16 5.53 15.03
N ASP A 161 -4.69 6.77 15.06
CA ASP A 161 -4.33 7.43 16.32
C ASP A 161 -5.55 7.67 17.21
N GLU A 162 -6.70 8.05 16.65
CA GLU A 162 -7.96 8.15 17.39
C GLU A 162 -8.35 6.80 18.02
N LYS A 163 -8.42 5.74 17.21
CA LYS A 163 -8.87 4.41 17.67
C LYS A 163 -7.90 3.69 18.61
N THR A 164 -6.66 4.16 18.73
CA THR A 164 -5.62 3.53 19.56
C THR A 164 -5.17 4.40 20.73
N SER A 165 -5.65 5.63 20.84
CA SER A 165 -5.42 6.48 22.03
C SER A 165 -6.52 6.32 23.07
N ASP A 166 -7.71 5.86 22.67
CA ASP A 166 -8.87 5.56 23.52
C ASP A 166 -8.92 4.09 24.02
N ALA A 167 -7.87 3.30 23.78
CA ALA A 167 -7.74 1.89 24.17
C ALA A 167 -6.61 1.69 25.19
#